data_AF-A0A7J6PQX5-F1
#
_entry.id   AF-A0A7J6PQX5-F1
#
_cell.length_a   1.000
_cell.length_b   1.000
_cell.length_c   1.000
_cell.angle_alpha   90.00
_cell.angle_beta   90.00
_cell.angle_gamma   90.00
#
_symmetry.space_group_name_H-M   'P 1'
#
loop_
_entity.id
_entity.type
_entity.pdbx_description
1 polymer ?
#
loop_
_entity_poly.entity_id
_entity_poly.type
_entity_poly.pdbx_seq_one_letter_code
_entity_poly.pdbx_strand_id
1 'polypeptide(L)'
;MTTSPISALSRPRGAKYECELCGREAKIRCNECPTYYCGSEHFDQDWMGIRGLIAKDTVLLRERPCTLGSDEERKRRDAELISMREEVRDICSETAQKLLVQGECNLAIPGALQGLKLAIELFGTNSTELVGSYLLLAECNLGLNKLKVAEEFLGLAKWIILKNPNAGDRSALVSAMQRNFGRLYVAQEKYSEALRSFAEDTYQTTCRFGPRDPRTAPCY
;
A
#
# COMPACT_ATOMS: atom_id res chain seq x y z
N MET A 1 -11.27 9.17 -20.48
CA MET A 1 -9.92 8.65 -20.20
C MET A 1 -9.54 7.68 -21.30
N THR A 2 -8.35 7.82 -21.88
CA THR A 2 -7.95 7.05 -23.07
C THR A 2 -6.65 6.31 -22.83
N THR A 3 -6.58 5.06 -23.27
CA THR A 3 -5.35 4.26 -23.29
C THR A 3 -4.92 4.07 -24.74
N SER A 4 -3.61 3.90 -24.93
CA SER A 4 -3.03 3.58 -26.24
C SER A 4 -2.25 2.27 -26.15
N PRO A 5 -2.28 1.42 -27.19
CA PRO A 5 -1.44 0.23 -27.22
C PRO A 5 0.05 0.63 -27.27
N ILE A 6 0.89 -0.14 -26.57
CA ILE A 6 2.33 0.05 -26.61
C ILE A 6 2.85 -0.57 -27.91
N SER A 7 3.41 0.25 -28.81
CA SER A 7 4.04 -0.26 -30.01
C SER A 7 5.39 -0.91 -29.66
N ALA A 8 5.56 -2.18 -30.05
CA ALA A 8 6.78 -2.94 -29.78
C ALA A 8 8.04 -2.30 -30.40
N LEU A 9 7.88 -1.54 -31.48
CA LEU A 9 8.97 -0.87 -32.21
C LEU A 9 9.46 0.42 -31.55
N SER A 10 8.67 1.01 -30.65
CA SER A 10 9.02 2.27 -29.96
C SER A 10 9.63 2.04 -28.57
N ARG A 11 9.95 0.77 -28.23
CA ARG A 11 10.61 0.44 -26.97
C ARG A 11 12.10 0.83 -27.04
N PRO A 12 12.59 1.73 -26.17
CA PRO A 12 14.02 1.95 -26.04
C PRO A 12 14.71 0.65 -25.62
N ARG A 13 15.92 0.40 -26.14
CA ARG A 13 16.67 -0.83 -25.85
C ARG A 13 16.85 -1.01 -24.34
N GLY A 14 16.33 -2.11 -23.80
CA GLY A 14 16.44 -2.47 -22.38
C GLY A 14 15.29 -1.99 -21.48
N ALA A 15 14.33 -1.21 -21.98
CA ALA A 15 13.18 -0.80 -21.17
C ALA A 15 12.15 -1.93 -21.01
N LYS A 16 11.89 -2.32 -19.76
CA LYS A 16 10.80 -3.22 -19.38
C LYS A 16 9.61 -2.39 -18.90
N TYR A 17 8.50 -2.45 -19.63
CA TYR A 17 7.24 -1.84 -19.18
C TYR A 17 6.41 -2.91 -18.48
N GLU A 18 6.19 -2.72 -17.19
CA GLU A 18 5.47 -3.64 -16.33
C GLU A 18 4.16 -3.02 -15.86
N CYS A 19 3.16 -3.85 -15.61
CA CYS A 19 1.86 -3.42 -15.13
C CYS A 19 1.95 -2.93 -13.70
N GLU A 20 1.44 -1.72 -13.44
CA GLU A 20 1.49 -1.10 -12.11
C GLU A 20 0.86 -1.94 -10.98
N LEU A 21 -0.14 -2.78 -11.30
CA LEU A 21 -0.86 -3.60 -10.34
C LEU A 21 -0.31 -5.02 -10.15
N CYS A 22 0.26 -5.64 -11.20
CA CYS A 22 0.61 -7.07 -11.16
C CYS A 22 2.03 -7.41 -11.60
N GLY A 23 2.83 -6.44 -12.05
CA GLY A 23 4.20 -6.66 -12.51
C GLY A 23 4.36 -7.44 -13.82
N ARG A 24 3.26 -7.92 -14.44
CA ARG A 24 3.31 -8.58 -15.76
C ARG A 24 3.62 -7.58 -16.87
N GLU A 25 4.08 -8.08 -18.02
CA GLU A 25 4.37 -7.24 -19.18
C GLU A 25 3.18 -6.36 -19.59
N ALA A 26 3.44 -5.07 -19.77
CA ALA A 26 2.43 -4.11 -20.16
C ALA A 26 2.18 -4.14 -21.68
N LYS A 27 0.90 -4.00 -22.04
CA LYS A 27 0.39 -3.93 -23.42
C LYS A 27 -0.20 -2.57 -23.75
N ILE A 28 -0.67 -1.83 -22.75
CA ILE A 28 -1.28 -0.51 -22.91
C ILE A 28 -0.60 0.50 -22.00
N ARG A 29 -0.61 1.77 -22.43
CA ARG A 29 -0.14 2.92 -21.67
C ARG A 29 -1.28 3.90 -21.42
N CYS A 30 -1.21 4.60 -20.30
CA CYS A 30 -2.05 5.76 -20.05
C CYS A 30 -1.59 6.95 -20.93
N ASN A 31 -2.55 7.76 -21.38
CA ASN A 31 -2.27 8.98 -22.14
C ASN A 31 -2.08 10.22 -21.24
N GLU A 32 -2.54 10.17 -19.99
CA GLU A 32 -2.49 11.32 -19.05
C GLU A 32 -1.28 11.30 -18.12
N CYS A 33 -0.82 10.11 -17.76
CA CYS A 33 0.33 9.94 -16.87
C CYS A 33 1.23 8.80 -17.36
N PRO A 34 2.53 8.80 -17.00
CA PRO A 34 3.49 7.82 -17.51
C PRO A 34 3.35 6.46 -16.80
N THR A 35 2.19 5.81 -16.91
CA THR A 35 1.86 4.49 -16.32
C THR A 35 1.49 3.46 -17.38
N TYR A 36 1.67 2.18 -17.04
CA TYR A 36 1.56 1.05 -17.96
C TYR A 36 0.75 -0.10 -17.36
N TYR A 37 -0.02 -0.80 -18.19
CA TYR A 37 -0.93 -1.87 -17.76
C TYR A 37 -0.94 -3.05 -18.74
N CYS A 38 -1.25 -4.25 -18.25
CA CYS A 38 -1.35 -5.45 -19.08
C CYS A 38 -2.69 -5.54 -19.85
N GLY A 39 -3.73 -4.82 -19.43
CA GLY A 39 -5.05 -4.81 -20.04
C GLY A 39 -5.95 -3.68 -19.51
N SER A 40 -7.10 -3.45 -20.15
CA SER A 40 -8.04 -2.38 -19.78
C SER A 40 -8.60 -2.54 -18.37
N GLU A 41 -8.92 -3.76 -17.94
CA GLU A 41 -9.45 -4.03 -16.60
C GLU A 41 -8.54 -3.48 -15.48
N HIS A 42 -7.23 -3.75 -15.56
CA HIS A 42 -6.26 -3.22 -14.60
C HIS A 42 -6.10 -1.71 -14.70
N PHE A 43 -6.25 -1.12 -15.88
CA PHE A 43 -6.24 0.32 -16.06
C PHE A 43 -7.47 0.95 -15.40
N ASP A 44 -8.66 0.42 -15.67
CA ASP A 44 -9.93 0.92 -15.11
C ASP A 44 -9.95 0.79 -13.58
N GLN A 45 -9.44 -0.33 -13.06
CA GLN A 45 -9.29 -0.55 -11.62
C GLN A 45 -8.33 0.47 -10.98
N ASP A 46 -7.14 0.70 -11.56
CA ASP A 46 -6.20 1.71 -11.04
C ASP A 46 -6.77 3.13 -11.16
N TRP A 47 -7.44 3.42 -12.29
CA TRP A 47 -8.04 4.72 -12.56
C TRP A 47 -9.13 5.09 -11.56
N MET A 48 -10.08 4.20 -11.36
CA MET A 48 -11.19 4.40 -10.42
C MET A 48 -10.74 4.31 -8.96
N GLY A 49 -9.69 3.54 -8.67
CA GLY A 49 -9.16 3.38 -7.32
C GLY A 49 -8.39 4.62 -6.84
N ILE A 50 -7.34 5.01 -7.57
CA ILE A 50 -6.43 6.08 -7.11
C ILE A 50 -5.89 6.96 -8.23
N ARG A 51 -5.63 6.41 -9.42
CA ARG A 51 -4.85 7.10 -10.44
C ARG A 51 -5.53 8.37 -10.92
N GLY A 52 -6.86 8.41 -10.98
CA GLY A 52 -7.60 9.62 -11.33
C GLY A 52 -7.35 10.80 -10.38
N LEU A 53 -6.98 10.53 -9.12
CA LEU A 53 -6.66 11.56 -8.12
C LEU A 53 -5.22 12.03 -8.24
N ILE A 54 -4.28 11.09 -8.44
CA ILE A 54 -2.83 11.36 -8.36
C ILE A 54 -2.14 11.47 -9.72
N ALA A 55 -2.89 11.49 -10.83
CA ALA A 55 -2.31 11.43 -12.18
C ALA A 55 -1.32 12.58 -12.45
N LYS A 56 -1.65 13.80 -12.02
CA LYS A 56 -0.80 14.99 -12.19
C LYS A 56 0.49 14.87 -11.36
N ASP A 57 0.37 14.46 -10.10
CA ASP A 57 1.53 14.26 -9.22
C ASP A 57 2.41 13.12 -9.75
N THR A 58 1.81 12.08 -10.32
CA THR A 58 2.54 10.96 -10.95
C THR A 58 3.40 11.44 -12.12
N VAL A 59 2.94 12.41 -12.90
CA VAL A 59 3.75 13.01 -13.99
C VAL A 59 4.97 13.68 -13.38
N LEU A 60 4.76 14.59 -12.41
CA LEU A 60 5.83 15.34 -11.76
C LEU A 60 6.85 14.43 -11.05
N LEU A 61 6.39 13.42 -10.31
CA LEU A 61 7.25 12.49 -9.59
C LEU A 61 8.10 11.59 -10.50
N ARG A 62 7.66 11.37 -11.75
CA ARG A 62 8.38 10.55 -12.74
C ARG A 62 9.16 11.36 -13.78
N GLU A 63 9.08 12.69 -13.73
CA GLU A 63 9.91 13.56 -14.55
C GLU A 63 11.39 13.40 -14.17
N ARG A 64 12.27 13.50 -15.18
CA ARG A 64 13.72 13.42 -14.93
C ARG A 64 14.13 14.68 -14.17
N PRO A 65 14.83 14.57 -13.03
CA PRO A 65 15.29 15.74 -12.30
C PRO A 65 16.24 16.55 -13.18
N CYS A 66 16.00 17.85 -13.27
CA CYS A 66 16.89 18.75 -13.98
C CYS A 66 18.23 18.82 -13.21
N THR A 67 19.33 18.46 -13.87
CA THR A 67 20.66 18.38 -13.24
C THR A 67 21.34 19.75 -13.07
N LEU A 68 20.73 20.80 -13.63
CA LEU A 68 21.23 22.16 -13.63
C LEU A 68 20.79 22.92 -12.35
N GLY A 69 21.67 23.73 -11.78
CA GLY A 69 21.40 24.56 -10.60
C GLY A 69 22.48 24.46 -9.52
N SER A 70 22.38 25.33 -8.51
CA SER A 70 23.27 25.30 -7.33
C SER A 70 22.93 24.11 -6.42
N ASP A 71 23.85 23.75 -5.52
CA ASP A 71 23.62 22.67 -4.56
C ASP A 71 22.46 22.97 -3.60
N GLU A 72 22.23 24.24 -3.26
CA GLU A 72 21.08 24.65 -2.44
C GLU A 72 19.76 24.45 -3.18
N GLU A 73 19.70 24.80 -4.47
CA GLU A 73 18.50 24.58 -5.27
C GLU A 73 18.19 23.09 -5.44
N ARG A 74 19.23 22.25 -5.57
CA ARG A 74 19.07 20.79 -5.65
C ARG A 74 18.47 20.25 -4.35
N LYS A 75 19.03 20.62 -3.19
CA LYS A 75 18.50 20.20 -1.89
C LYS A 75 17.05 20.66 -1.67
N ARG A 76 16.71 21.89 -2.11
CA ARG A 76 15.33 22.39 -2.01
C ARG A 76 14.37 21.57 -2.88
N ARG A 77 14.74 21.27 -4.12
CA ARG A 77 13.94 20.42 -5.01
C ARG A 77 13.78 19.00 -4.44
N ASP A 78 14.85 18.42 -3.90
CA ASP A 78 14.80 17.09 -3.28
C ASP A 78 13.85 17.08 -2.08
N ALA A 79 13.87 18.12 -1.24
CA ALA A 79 12.96 18.27 -0.12
C ALA A 79 11.49 18.44 -0.58
N GLU A 80 11.23 19.25 -1.61
CA GLU A 80 9.90 19.40 -2.22
C GLU A 80 9.38 18.07 -2.78
N LEU A 81 10.25 17.30 -3.44
CA LEU A 81 9.94 15.99 -3.98
C LEU A 81 9.67 14.93 -2.89
N ILE A 82 10.32 15.04 -1.73
CA ILE A 82 10.04 14.19 -0.58
C ILE A 82 8.66 14.55 0.01
N SER A 83 8.40 15.85 0.23
CA SER A 83 7.09 16.34 0.72
C SER A 83 5.95 15.87 -0.17
N MET A 84 6.09 16.02 -1.49
CA MET A 84 5.09 15.57 -2.45
C MET A 84 4.86 14.05 -2.39
N ARG A 85 5.92 13.25 -2.22
CA ARG A 85 5.76 11.78 -2.07
C ARG A 85 5.01 11.42 -0.81
N GLU A 86 5.26 12.12 0.30
CA GLU A 86 4.55 11.91 1.56
C GLU A 86 3.06 12.26 1.42
N GLU A 87 2.74 13.42 0.83
CA GLU A 87 1.36 13.84 0.56
C GLU A 87 0.62 12.82 -0.34
N VAL A 88 1.25 12.40 -1.44
CA VAL A 88 0.64 11.41 -2.35
C VAL A 88 0.46 10.06 -1.65
N ARG A 89 1.40 9.63 -0.82
CA ARG A 89 1.29 8.39 -0.02
C ARG A 89 0.10 8.47 0.93
N ASP A 90 -0.12 9.60 1.57
CA ASP A 90 -1.21 9.80 2.53
C ASP A 90 -2.57 9.77 1.80
N ILE A 91 -2.69 10.48 0.67
CA ILE A 91 -3.86 10.40 -0.20
C ILE A 91 -4.15 8.96 -0.64
N CYS A 92 -3.12 8.20 -1.02
CA CYS A 92 -3.25 6.80 -1.42
C CYS A 92 -3.79 5.93 -0.27
N SER A 93 -3.26 6.12 0.94
CA SER A 93 -3.63 5.34 2.12
C SER A 93 -5.05 5.65 2.58
N GLU A 94 -5.41 6.93 2.64
CA GLU A 94 -6.76 7.39 3.02
C GLU A 94 -7.82 6.94 2.01
N THR A 95 -7.54 7.07 0.72
CA THR A 95 -8.46 6.66 -0.35
C THR A 95 -8.68 5.15 -0.32
N ALA A 96 -7.61 4.36 -0.18
CA ALA A 96 -7.72 2.92 -0.08
C ALA A 96 -8.47 2.48 1.17
N GLN A 97 -8.24 3.12 2.33
CA GLN A 97 -9.00 2.86 3.56
C GLN A 97 -10.48 3.19 3.39
N LYS A 98 -10.81 4.31 2.73
CA LYS A 98 -12.20 4.70 2.44
C LYS A 98 -12.89 3.66 1.56
N LEU A 99 -12.25 3.23 0.48
CA LEU A 99 -12.78 2.21 -0.43
C LEU A 99 -12.96 0.86 0.27
N LEU A 100 -12.02 0.48 1.15
CA LEU A 100 -12.12 -0.73 1.95
C LEU A 100 -13.34 -0.69 2.88
N VAL A 101 -13.60 0.43 3.56
CA VAL A 101 -14.78 0.60 4.42
C VAL A 101 -16.08 0.54 3.63
N GLN A 102 -16.06 0.97 2.36
CA GLN A 102 -17.19 0.85 1.44
C GLN A 102 -17.41 -0.58 0.92
N GLY A 103 -16.49 -1.51 1.21
CA GLY A 103 -16.51 -2.88 0.69
C GLY A 103 -15.91 -3.03 -0.71
N GLU A 104 -15.43 -1.95 -1.32
CA GLU A 104 -14.86 -1.91 -2.67
C GLU A 104 -13.38 -2.31 -2.66
N CYS A 105 -13.10 -3.53 -2.18
CA CYS A 105 -11.74 -4.04 -1.98
C CYS A 105 -10.91 -4.08 -3.27
N ASN A 106 -11.55 -4.31 -4.43
CA ASN A 106 -10.86 -4.30 -5.72
C ASN A 106 -10.27 -2.91 -6.04
N LEU A 107 -11.02 -1.84 -5.75
CA LEU A 107 -10.59 -0.47 -6.02
C LEU A 107 -9.59 0.05 -4.98
N ALA A 108 -9.60 -0.51 -3.76
CA ALA A 108 -8.67 -0.15 -2.70
C ALA A 108 -7.22 -0.63 -2.96
N ILE A 109 -7.05 -1.79 -3.61
CA ILE A 109 -5.73 -2.40 -3.89
C ILE A 109 -4.76 -1.45 -4.61
N PRO A 110 -5.13 -0.79 -5.73
CA PRO A 110 -4.27 0.16 -6.40
C PRO A 110 -3.72 1.26 -5.49
N GLY A 111 -4.58 1.87 -4.66
CA GLY A 111 -4.17 2.90 -3.70
C GLY A 111 -3.18 2.36 -2.68
N ALA A 112 -3.49 1.20 -2.08
CA ALA A 112 -2.60 0.58 -1.11
C ALA A 112 -1.24 0.15 -1.71
N LEU A 113 -1.21 -0.36 -2.95
CA LEU A 113 0.02 -0.69 -3.67
C LEU A 113 0.85 0.56 -3.97
N GLN A 114 0.22 1.64 -4.41
CA GLN A 114 0.92 2.89 -4.70
C GLN A 114 1.48 3.53 -3.42
N GLY A 115 0.71 3.51 -2.32
CA GLY A 115 1.18 3.93 -1.00
C GLY A 115 2.38 3.11 -0.53
N LEU A 116 2.34 1.78 -0.71
CA LEU A 116 3.47 0.90 -0.38
C LEU A 116 4.73 1.24 -1.18
N LYS A 117 4.61 1.45 -2.50
CA LYS A 117 5.74 1.82 -3.36
C LYS A 117 6.40 3.11 -2.88
N LEU A 118 5.60 4.14 -2.59
CA LEU A 118 6.10 5.42 -2.08
C LEU A 118 6.73 5.27 -0.69
N ALA A 119 6.16 4.45 0.19
CA ALA A 119 6.75 4.17 1.50
C ALA A 119 8.12 3.47 1.38
N ILE A 120 8.28 2.52 0.45
CA ILE A 120 9.59 1.89 0.17
C ILE A 120 10.60 2.93 -0.33
N GLU A 121 10.19 3.83 -1.23
CA GLU A 121 11.06 4.88 -1.75
C GLU A 121 11.51 5.88 -0.67
N LEU A 122 10.61 6.22 0.26
CA LEU A 122 10.88 7.21 1.31
C LEU A 122 11.68 6.64 2.50
N PHE A 123 11.35 5.44 2.97
CA PHE A 123 11.88 4.89 4.23
C PHE A 123 12.74 3.64 4.04
N GLY A 124 12.80 3.08 2.83
CA GLY A 124 13.47 1.81 2.56
C GLY A 124 12.61 0.59 2.91
N THR A 125 13.17 -0.61 2.74
CA THR A 125 12.39 -1.87 2.74
C THR A 125 12.11 -2.47 4.13
N ASN A 126 12.79 -2.02 5.18
CA ASN A 126 12.67 -2.59 6.53
C ASN A 126 12.05 -1.61 7.56
N SER A 127 11.46 -0.52 7.10
CA SER A 127 10.90 0.51 7.98
C SER A 127 9.52 0.15 8.51
N THR A 128 9.17 0.62 9.71
CA THR A 128 7.85 0.36 10.32
C THR A 128 6.69 1.07 9.63
N GLU A 129 6.99 2.11 8.85
CA GLU A 129 6.09 2.93 8.06
C GLU A 129 5.40 2.11 6.95
N LEU A 130 6.00 0.99 6.54
CA LEU A 130 5.41 0.08 5.54
C LEU A 130 4.31 -0.80 6.12
N VAL A 131 4.29 -1.01 7.44
CA VAL A 131 3.36 -1.94 8.10
C VAL A 131 1.92 -1.56 7.80
N GLY A 132 1.56 -0.28 7.87
CA GLY A 132 0.20 0.17 7.55
C GLY A 132 -0.24 -0.20 6.14
N SER A 133 0.64 -0.01 5.14
CA SER A 133 0.35 -0.39 3.75
C SER A 133 0.20 -1.90 3.57
N TYR A 134 1.04 -2.71 4.23
CA TYR A 134 0.91 -4.17 4.19
C TYR A 134 -0.37 -4.67 4.84
N LEU A 135 -0.76 -4.10 5.99
CA LEU A 135 -2.02 -4.44 6.65
C LEU A 135 -3.21 -4.07 5.77
N LEU A 136 -3.21 -2.89 5.14
CA LEU A 136 -4.27 -2.47 4.24
C LEU A 136 -4.41 -3.40 3.02
N LEU A 137 -3.29 -3.82 2.42
CA LEU A 137 -3.29 -4.81 1.34
C LEU A 137 -3.80 -6.18 1.79
N ALA A 138 -3.43 -6.61 3.00
CA ALA A 138 -3.95 -7.86 3.56
C ALA A 138 -5.48 -7.79 3.73
N GLU A 139 -6.00 -6.69 4.26
CA GLU A 139 -7.43 -6.48 4.45
C GLU A 139 -8.21 -6.49 3.14
N CYS A 140 -7.70 -5.80 2.11
CA CYS A 140 -8.30 -5.82 0.79
C CYS A 140 -8.34 -7.25 0.22
N ASN A 141 -7.26 -8.01 0.36
CA ASN A 141 -7.20 -9.39 -0.15
C ASN A 141 -8.08 -10.35 0.66
N LEU A 142 -8.22 -10.14 1.98
CA LEU A 142 -9.19 -10.87 2.81
C LEU A 142 -10.63 -10.62 2.33
N GLY A 143 -10.99 -9.35 2.07
CA GLY A 143 -12.32 -9.00 1.56
C GLY A 143 -12.63 -9.58 0.17
N LEU A 144 -11.60 -9.91 -0.62
CA LEU A 144 -11.73 -10.60 -1.91
C LEU A 144 -11.59 -12.13 -1.81
N ASN A 145 -11.53 -12.68 -0.59
CA ASN A 145 -11.29 -14.09 -0.32
C ASN A 145 -9.97 -14.65 -0.92
N LYS A 146 -8.97 -13.78 -1.15
CA LYS A 146 -7.63 -14.13 -1.62
C LYS A 146 -6.72 -14.44 -0.44
N LEU A 147 -7.09 -15.48 0.32
CA LEU A 147 -6.50 -15.77 1.64
C LEU A 147 -4.98 -15.96 1.60
N LYS A 148 -4.43 -16.63 0.58
CA LYS A 148 -2.98 -16.84 0.42
C LYS A 148 -2.21 -15.53 0.27
N VAL A 149 -2.73 -14.62 -0.55
CA VAL A 149 -2.10 -13.30 -0.79
C VAL A 149 -2.19 -12.43 0.46
N ALA A 150 -3.31 -12.49 1.19
CA ALA A 150 -3.44 -11.80 2.47
C ALA A 150 -2.42 -12.31 3.50
N GLU A 151 -2.23 -13.63 3.57
CA GLU A 151 -1.25 -14.26 4.46
C GLU A 151 0.18 -13.83 4.14
N GLU A 152 0.55 -13.73 2.86
CA GLU A 152 1.85 -13.22 2.42
C GLU A 152 2.12 -11.78 2.92
N PHE A 153 1.15 -10.87 2.73
CA PHE A 153 1.29 -9.49 3.20
C PHE A 153 1.34 -9.38 4.73
N LEU A 154 0.55 -10.18 5.46
CA LEU A 154 0.63 -10.25 6.92
C LEU A 154 1.97 -10.80 7.41
N GLY A 155 2.55 -11.77 6.68
CA GLY A 155 3.89 -12.26 6.92
C GLY A 155 4.95 -11.16 6.79
N LEU A 156 4.86 -10.31 5.76
CA LEU A 156 5.76 -9.17 5.56
C LEU A 156 5.61 -8.13 6.67
N ALA A 157 4.38 -7.78 7.06
CA ALA A 157 4.13 -6.89 8.19
C ALA A 157 4.75 -7.43 9.50
N LYS A 158 4.53 -8.72 9.78
CA LYS A 158 5.10 -9.41 10.95
C LYS A 158 6.62 -9.36 10.95
N TRP A 159 7.24 -9.62 9.82
CA TRP A 159 8.70 -9.59 9.67
C TRP A 159 9.29 -8.22 10.02
N ILE A 160 8.68 -7.14 9.54
CA ILE A 160 9.11 -5.77 9.83
C ILE A 160 8.98 -5.45 11.31
N ILE A 161 7.85 -5.81 11.93
CA ILE A 161 7.63 -5.59 13.38
C ILE A 161 8.66 -6.35 14.21
N LEU A 162 8.99 -7.59 13.85
CA LEU A 162 9.99 -8.40 14.55
C LEU A 162 11.41 -7.82 14.43
N LYS A 163 11.75 -7.26 13.27
CA LYS A 163 13.05 -6.61 13.05
C LYS A 163 13.21 -5.29 13.81
N ASN A 164 12.12 -4.64 14.18
CA ASN A 164 12.12 -3.32 14.81
C ASN A 164 11.49 -3.37 16.22
N PRO A 165 12.13 -4.04 17.20
CA PRO A 165 11.56 -4.24 18.54
C PRO A 165 11.39 -2.93 19.33
N ASN A 166 12.18 -1.91 19.00
CA ASN A 166 12.20 -0.60 19.68
C ASN A 166 11.33 0.46 18.98
N ALA A 167 10.47 0.06 18.05
CA ALA A 167 9.56 0.99 17.38
C ALA A 167 8.64 1.67 18.41
N GLY A 168 8.53 2.99 18.35
CA GLY A 168 7.83 3.79 19.37
C GLY A 168 6.37 3.37 19.58
N ASP A 169 5.68 2.99 18.51
CA ASP A 169 4.28 2.51 18.57
C ASP A 169 4.12 1.01 18.28
N ARG A 170 5.05 0.18 18.76
CA ARG A 170 5.03 -1.27 18.51
C ARG A 170 3.74 -1.95 18.96
N SER A 171 3.16 -1.56 20.09
CA SER A 171 1.94 -2.19 20.61
C SER A 171 0.74 -2.01 19.66
N ALA A 172 0.57 -0.82 19.06
CA ALA A 172 -0.47 -0.60 18.06
C ALA A 172 -0.24 -1.41 16.79
N LEU A 173 1.02 -1.51 16.33
CA LEU A 173 1.37 -2.31 15.16
C LEU A 173 1.09 -3.81 15.38
N VAL A 174 1.46 -4.33 16.56
CA VAL A 174 1.20 -5.73 16.92
C VAL A 174 -0.30 -6.00 17.04
N SER A 175 -1.05 -5.12 17.70
CA SER A 175 -2.51 -5.20 17.80
C SER A 175 -3.16 -5.26 16.41
N ALA A 176 -2.88 -4.28 15.54
CA ALA A 176 -3.46 -4.22 14.19
C ALA A 176 -3.09 -5.44 13.34
N MET A 177 -1.85 -5.93 13.47
CA MET A 177 -1.40 -7.16 12.81
C MET A 177 -2.15 -8.40 13.32
N GLN A 178 -2.28 -8.56 14.64
CA GLN A 178 -2.92 -9.72 15.25
C GLN A 178 -4.41 -9.77 14.94
N ARG A 179 -5.09 -8.63 14.92
CA ARG A 179 -6.49 -8.52 14.46
C ARG A 179 -6.67 -9.05 13.04
N ASN A 180 -5.76 -8.71 12.14
CA ASN A 180 -5.82 -9.20 10.76
C ASN A 180 -5.46 -10.69 10.61
N PHE A 181 -4.50 -11.21 11.39
CA PHE A 181 -4.27 -12.66 11.49
C PHE A 181 -5.50 -13.40 12.04
N GLY A 182 -6.17 -12.85 13.04
CA GLY A 182 -7.40 -13.42 13.58
C GLY A 182 -8.49 -13.54 12.51
N ARG A 183 -8.73 -12.47 11.75
CA ARG A 183 -9.67 -12.46 10.61
C ARG A 183 -9.29 -13.49 9.54
N LEU A 184 -8.01 -13.57 9.17
CA LEU A 184 -7.49 -14.57 8.24
C LEU A 184 -7.77 -15.99 8.74
N TYR A 185 -7.48 -16.28 10.00
CA TYR A 185 -7.67 -17.62 10.57
C TYR A 185 -9.14 -18.01 10.69
N VAL A 186 -10.04 -17.07 10.98
CA VAL A 186 -11.49 -17.32 10.90
C VAL A 186 -11.89 -17.72 9.48
N ALA A 187 -11.42 -16.99 8.46
CA ALA A 187 -11.69 -17.31 7.06
C ALA A 187 -11.09 -18.66 6.61
N GLN A 188 -10.05 -19.14 7.30
CA GLN A 188 -9.44 -20.46 7.10
C GLN A 188 -10.03 -21.57 8.00
N GLU A 189 -11.07 -21.27 8.79
CA GLU A 189 -11.67 -22.19 9.78
C GLU A 189 -10.70 -22.66 10.89
N LYS A 190 -9.61 -21.92 11.11
CA LYS A 190 -8.60 -22.16 12.16
C LYS A 190 -8.97 -21.41 13.43
N TYR A 191 -10.08 -21.80 14.06
CA TYR A 191 -10.67 -21.05 15.16
C TYR A 191 -9.77 -20.95 16.40
N SER A 192 -8.94 -21.96 16.66
CA SER A 192 -8.07 -21.98 17.84
C SER A 192 -6.94 -20.93 17.73
N GLU A 193 -6.40 -20.76 16.53
CA GLU A 193 -5.39 -19.77 16.20
C GLU A 193 -6.00 -18.37 16.12
N ALA A 194 -7.20 -18.26 15.54
CA ALA A 194 -7.95 -17.01 15.52
C ALA A 194 -8.18 -16.46 16.93
N LEU A 195 -8.64 -17.31 17.86
CA LEU A 195 -8.87 -16.93 19.24
C LEU A 195 -7.59 -16.41 19.91
N ARG A 196 -6.45 -17.08 19.70
CA ARG A 196 -5.15 -16.62 20.24
C ARG A 196 -4.75 -15.27 19.67
N SER A 197 -4.92 -15.06 18.37
CA SER A 197 -4.62 -13.78 17.73
C SER A 197 -5.51 -12.64 18.25
N PHE A 198 -6.81 -12.86 18.39
CA PHE A 198 -7.72 -11.84 18.96
C PHE A 198 -7.45 -11.57 20.45
N ALA A 199 -7.08 -12.59 21.22
CA ALA A 199 -6.68 -12.41 22.61
C ALA A 199 -5.42 -11.54 22.73
N GLU A 200 -4.41 -11.77 21.87
CA GLU A 200 -3.20 -10.94 21.83
C GLU A 200 -3.51 -9.50 21.41
N ASP A 201 -4.37 -9.30 20.41
CA ASP A 201 -4.83 -7.96 20.00
C ASP A 201 -5.50 -7.21 21.16
N THR A 202 -6.42 -7.88 21.86
CA THR A 202 -7.10 -7.32 23.05
C THR A 202 -6.10 -6.99 24.16
N TYR A 203 -5.13 -7.86 24.41
CA TYR A 203 -4.08 -7.66 25.41
C TYR A 203 -3.25 -6.41 25.08
N GLN A 204 -2.73 -6.30 23.86
CA GLN A 204 -1.93 -5.16 23.42
C GLN A 204 -2.71 -3.85 23.51
N THR A 205 -3.95 -3.84 23.04
CA THR A 205 -4.82 -2.66 23.09
C THR A 205 -5.13 -2.25 24.54
N THR A 206 -5.34 -3.23 25.42
CA THR A 206 -5.54 -3.02 26.86
C THR A 206 -4.29 -2.46 27.55
N CYS A 207 -3.10 -2.97 27.22
CA CYS A 207 -1.84 -2.41 27.73
C CYS A 207 -1.63 -0.96 27.29
N ARG A 208 -2.11 -0.58 26.10
CA ARG A 208 -1.96 0.76 25.54
C ARG A 208 -2.95 1.78 26.11
N PHE A 209 -4.23 1.44 26.20
CA PHE A 209 -5.29 2.41 26.55
C PHE A 209 -5.94 2.15 27.92
N GLY A 210 -5.72 0.98 28.51
CA GLY A 210 -6.36 0.54 29.74
C GLY A 210 -7.68 -0.19 29.50
N PRO A 211 -8.09 -1.10 30.41
CA PRO A 211 -9.17 -2.07 30.16
C PRO A 211 -10.58 -1.48 30.04
N ARG A 212 -10.76 -0.20 30.40
CA ARG A 212 -12.06 0.49 30.37
C ARG A 212 -12.22 1.44 29.19
N ASP A 213 -11.20 1.56 28.33
CA ASP A 213 -11.26 2.43 27.17
C ASP A 213 -12.16 1.81 26.08
N PRO A 214 -13.08 2.56 25.44
CA PRO A 214 -13.89 2.00 24.36
C PRO A 214 -13.08 1.39 23.21
N ARG A 215 -11.83 1.81 23.01
CA ARG A 215 -10.92 1.26 21.99
C ARG A 215 -10.44 -0.15 22.32
N THR A 216 -10.53 -0.61 23.57
CA THR A 216 -10.23 -2.00 23.94
C THR A 216 -11.40 -2.95 23.70
N ALA A 217 -12.60 -2.42 23.45
CA ALA A 217 -13.75 -3.25 23.11
C ALA A 217 -13.54 -3.84 21.71
N PRO A 218 -13.48 -5.18 21.58
CA PRO A 218 -13.28 -5.80 20.28
C PRO A 218 -14.49 -5.59 19.37
N CYS A 219 -14.24 -5.11 18.15
CA CYS A 219 -15.18 -5.13 17.03
C CYS A 219 -14.56 -6.01 15.95
N TYR A 220 -14.91 -7.30 15.93
CA TYR A 220 -14.44 -8.27 14.94
C TYR A 220 -15.56 -8.66 13.98
#